data_AF-G0USY7-F1
#
_entry.id   AF-G0USY7-F1
#
_cell.length_a   1.000
_cell.length_b   1.000
_cell.length_c   1.000
_cell.angle_alpha   90.00
_cell.angle_beta   90.00
_cell.angle_gamma   90.00
#
_symmetry.space_group_name_H-M   'P 1'
#
loop_
_entity.id
_entity.type
_entity.pdbx_description
1 polymer ?
#
loop_
_entity_poly.entity_id
_entity_poly.type
_entity_poly.pdbx_seq_one_letter_code
_entity_poly.pdbx_strand_id
1 'polypeptide(L)'
;MGKKQASCGLQTDPEFSFIKKGHLNVIIHTKDGEQKMVPADSAAFIDNPQLTRSRTMDQVNFNNECVFKVTLDFAEPIPCIEETAVREMTDWVLCSCKGNNAFYSPVEKRLVLQNCTVCLQSNVRQLLDPFVVVLCLDEETWVVERVLK
;
A
#
# COMPACT_ATOMS: atom_id res chain seq x y z
N MET A 1 -27.95 -8.75 15.79
CA MET A 1 -27.41 -7.36 15.79
C MET A 1 -25.95 -7.44 15.40
N GLY A 2 -25.66 -7.38 14.08
CA GLY A 2 -24.30 -7.42 13.58
C GLY A 2 -23.63 -6.07 13.80
N LYS A 3 -22.50 -6.05 14.51
CA LYS A 3 -21.62 -4.88 14.58
C LYS A 3 -21.22 -4.56 13.13
N LYS A 4 -21.77 -3.49 12.56
CA LYS A 4 -21.21 -2.88 11.34
C LYS A 4 -19.74 -2.64 11.66
N GLN A 5 -18.84 -3.30 10.93
CA GLN A 5 -17.45 -2.88 10.84
C GLN A 5 -17.49 -1.38 10.57
N ALA A 6 -16.96 -0.59 11.51
CA ALA A 6 -16.81 0.83 11.26
C ALA A 6 -16.04 0.95 9.94
N SER A 7 -16.58 1.68 8.97
CA SER A 7 -15.84 2.06 7.77
C SER A 7 -14.46 2.50 8.22
N CYS A 8 -13.38 1.87 7.73
CA CYS A 8 -12.01 2.26 8.06
C CYS A 8 -11.84 3.73 7.64
N GLY A 9 -12.00 4.66 8.58
CA GLY A 9 -11.81 6.07 8.32
C GLY A 9 -10.33 6.29 8.04
N LEU A 10 -10.02 6.88 6.90
CA LEU A 10 -8.65 7.23 6.55
C LEU A 10 -8.07 8.18 7.61
N GLN A 11 -6.91 7.83 8.16
CA GLN A 11 -6.13 8.65 9.07
C GLN A 11 -4.80 9.00 8.41
N THR A 12 -4.44 10.27 8.43
CA THR A 12 -3.20 10.75 7.82
C THR A 12 -2.44 11.64 8.79
N ASP A 13 -1.11 11.56 8.73
CA ASP A 13 -0.28 12.61 9.33
C ASP A 13 -0.54 13.95 8.61
N PRO A 14 -0.33 15.10 9.28
CA PRO A 14 -0.68 16.42 8.72
C PRO A 14 -0.07 16.70 7.35
N GLU A 15 1.13 16.21 7.06
CA GLU A 15 1.78 16.38 5.75
C GLU A 15 1.11 15.58 4.63
N PHE A 16 0.29 14.58 4.97
CA PHE A 16 -0.46 13.73 4.05
C PHE A 16 -1.98 14.00 4.07
N SER A 17 -2.41 15.12 4.66
CA SER A 17 -3.84 15.47 4.78
C SER A 17 -4.57 15.61 3.44
N PHE A 18 -3.83 15.76 2.35
CA PHE A 18 -4.36 15.85 0.99
C PHE A 18 -4.79 14.49 0.42
N ILE A 19 -4.41 13.38 1.04
CA ILE A 19 -4.81 12.04 0.60
C ILE A 19 -6.27 11.81 1.02
N LYS A 20 -7.11 11.45 0.05
CA LYS A 20 -8.54 11.23 0.24
C LYS A 20 -8.89 9.77 0.48
N LYS A 21 -8.24 8.86 -0.26
CA LYS A 21 -8.45 7.41 -0.16
C LYS A 21 -7.27 6.68 -0.81
N GLY A 22 -7.24 5.36 -0.68
CA GLY A 22 -6.30 4.52 -1.41
C GLY A 22 -6.69 3.06 -1.34
N HIS A 23 -6.05 2.25 -2.18
CA HIS A 23 -6.29 0.82 -2.25
C HIS A 23 -5.07 0.04 -2.71
N LEU A 24 -4.95 -1.21 -2.28
CA LEU A 24 -3.98 -2.15 -2.86
C LEU A 24 -4.41 -2.45 -4.29
N ASN A 25 -3.55 -2.14 -5.24
CA ASN A 25 -3.83 -2.31 -6.65
C ASN A 25 -3.43 -3.71 -7.12
N VAL A 26 -2.15 -4.08 -6.89
CA VAL A 26 -1.62 -5.38 -7.29
C VAL A 26 -0.43 -5.77 -6.42
N ILE A 27 -0.20 -7.08 -6.30
CA ILE A 27 1.04 -7.63 -5.76
C ILE A 27 1.82 -8.24 -6.92
N ILE A 28 3.09 -7.88 -7.07
CA ILE A 28 3.97 -8.42 -8.10
C ILE A 28 4.97 -9.36 -7.43
N HIS A 29 4.97 -10.63 -7.79
CA HIS A 29 5.98 -11.61 -7.39
C HIS A 29 7.00 -11.76 -8.51
N THR A 30 8.29 -11.60 -8.20
CA THR A 30 9.39 -11.74 -9.14
C THR A 30 10.30 -12.86 -8.67
N LYS A 31 10.38 -13.94 -9.44
CA LYS A 31 11.26 -15.07 -9.14
C LYS A 31 11.95 -15.54 -10.41
N ASP A 32 13.25 -15.78 -10.34
CA ASP A 32 14.07 -16.25 -11.48
C ASP A 32 13.95 -15.39 -12.74
N GLY A 33 13.69 -14.08 -12.57
CA GLY A 33 13.49 -13.12 -13.66
C GLY A 33 12.07 -13.08 -14.23
N GLU A 34 11.19 -13.99 -13.83
CA GLU A 34 9.78 -13.98 -14.21
C GLU A 34 8.95 -13.13 -13.24
N GLN A 35 8.09 -12.28 -13.80
CA GLN A 35 7.14 -11.47 -13.03
C GLN A 35 5.74 -12.03 -13.15
N LYS A 36 5.12 -12.30 -12.01
CA LYS A 36 3.74 -12.78 -11.91
C LYS A 36 2.91 -11.80 -11.09
N MET A 37 1.75 -11.42 -11.63
CA MET A 37 0.75 -10.67 -10.88
C MET A 37 0.00 -11.61 -9.95
N VAL A 38 -0.12 -11.21 -8.71
CA VAL A 38 -0.91 -11.88 -7.68
C VAL A 38 -2.13 -11.01 -7.40
N PRO A 39 -3.35 -11.56 -7.49
CA PRO A 39 -4.57 -10.85 -7.15
C PRO A 39 -4.52 -10.30 -5.72
N ALA A 40 -4.98 -9.06 -5.58
CA ALA A 40 -5.06 -8.32 -4.32
C ALA A 40 -6.52 -8.07 -3.89
N ASP A 41 -7.46 -8.84 -4.45
CA ASP A 41 -8.91 -8.79 -4.22
C ASP A 41 -9.35 -9.65 -3.01
N SER A 42 -8.41 -10.21 -2.27
CA SER A 42 -8.71 -11.04 -1.11
C SER A 42 -7.51 -11.12 -0.16
N ALA A 43 -7.73 -11.75 0.98
CA ALA A 43 -6.67 -12.11 1.93
C ALA A 43 -5.86 -13.35 1.51
N ALA A 44 -6.17 -13.99 0.38
CA ALA A 44 -5.58 -15.28 0.00
C ALA A 44 -4.05 -15.25 -0.17
N PHE A 45 -3.49 -14.09 -0.56
CA PHE A 45 -2.03 -13.95 -0.71
C PHE A 45 -1.27 -14.10 0.62
N ILE A 46 -1.94 -13.89 1.76
CA ILE A 46 -1.35 -14.03 3.10
C ILE A 46 -0.99 -15.49 3.39
N ASP A 47 -1.75 -16.43 2.83
CA ASP A 47 -1.51 -17.87 2.97
C ASP A 47 -0.66 -18.45 1.82
N ASN A 48 -0.19 -17.61 0.89
CA ASN A 48 0.65 -18.05 -0.22
C ASN A 48 2.11 -18.28 0.24
N PRO A 49 2.61 -19.53 0.23
CA PRO A 49 3.99 -19.83 0.64
C PRO A 49 5.04 -19.22 -0.29
N GLN A 50 4.69 -18.87 -1.52
CA GLN A 50 5.61 -18.22 -2.46
C GLN A 50 5.83 -16.74 -2.13
N LEU A 51 4.97 -16.12 -1.33
CA LEU A 51 5.05 -14.70 -0.97
C LEU A 51 5.47 -14.51 0.49
N THR A 52 5.23 -15.51 1.33
CA THR A 52 5.49 -15.45 2.76
C THR A 52 6.88 -16.00 3.10
N ARG A 53 7.59 -15.26 3.95
CA ARG A 53 8.91 -15.65 4.48
C ARG A 53 8.78 -16.41 5.79
N SER A 54 7.90 -15.93 6.67
CA SER A 54 7.73 -16.48 8.02
C SER A 54 6.37 -16.10 8.58
N ARG A 55 5.80 -16.98 9.40
CA ARG A 55 4.53 -16.75 10.10
C ARG A 55 4.70 -17.00 11.59
N THR A 56 4.14 -16.08 12.37
CA THR A 56 3.97 -16.17 13.82
C THR A 56 2.50 -15.92 14.15
N MET A 57 2.12 -16.02 15.43
CA MET A 57 0.75 -15.69 15.88
C MET A 57 0.39 -14.23 15.59
N ASP A 58 1.36 -13.33 15.70
CA ASP A 58 1.13 -11.88 15.62
C ASP A 58 1.43 -11.30 14.25
N GLN A 59 2.25 -11.97 13.45
CA GLN A 59 2.72 -11.43 12.17
C GLN A 59 2.94 -12.49 11.10
N VAL A 60 2.50 -12.18 9.88
CA VAL A 60 2.89 -12.83 8.64
C VAL A 60 3.83 -11.89 7.89
N ASN A 61 5.09 -12.29 7.72
CA ASN A 61 6.11 -11.50 7.04
C ASN A 61 6.27 -11.97 5.59
N PHE A 62 6.43 -11.04 4.66
CA PHE A 62 6.60 -11.36 3.25
C PHE A 62 8.09 -11.42 2.85
N ASN A 63 8.37 -12.09 1.73
CA ASN A 63 9.72 -12.18 1.18
C ASN A 63 10.09 -10.94 0.35
N ASN A 64 11.36 -10.85 -0.04
CA ASN A 64 11.88 -9.75 -0.88
C ASN A 64 11.51 -9.89 -2.37
N GLU A 65 10.99 -11.04 -2.79
CA GLU A 65 10.59 -11.34 -4.16
C GLU A 65 9.24 -10.72 -4.52
N CYS A 66 8.47 -10.25 -3.54
CA CYS A 66 7.19 -9.57 -3.81
C CYS A 66 7.26 -8.05 -3.60
N VAL A 67 6.44 -7.34 -4.37
CA VAL A 67 6.25 -5.88 -4.30
C VAL A 67 4.76 -5.58 -4.26
N PHE A 68 4.35 -4.87 -3.21
CA PHE A 68 2.99 -4.36 -3.06
C PHE A 68 2.89 -3.02 -3.78
N LYS A 69 1.86 -2.85 -4.63
CA LYS A 69 1.56 -1.61 -5.33
C LYS A 69 0.25 -1.04 -4.81
N VAL A 70 0.31 0.18 -4.27
CA VAL A 70 -0.85 0.87 -3.68
C VAL A 70 -1.12 2.15 -4.45
N THR A 71 -2.38 2.37 -4.81
CA THR A 71 -2.83 3.64 -5.37
C THR A 71 -3.32 4.54 -4.23
N LEU A 72 -2.89 5.80 -4.24
CA LEU A 72 -3.36 6.84 -3.33
C LEU A 72 -4.03 7.93 -4.16
N ASP A 73 -5.29 8.22 -3.87
CA ASP A 73 -6.06 9.26 -4.53
C ASP A 73 -6.09 10.51 -3.64
N PHE A 74 -5.96 11.67 -4.26
CA PHE A 74 -5.91 12.96 -3.57
C PHE A 74 -7.28 13.61 -3.52
N ALA A 75 -7.45 14.52 -2.57
CA ALA A 75 -8.67 15.33 -2.45
C ALA A 75 -8.78 16.34 -3.59
N GLU A 76 -7.64 16.89 -4.01
CA GLU A 76 -7.50 17.88 -5.07
C GLU A 76 -6.22 17.57 -5.88
N PRO A 77 -6.12 18.00 -7.15
CA PRO A 77 -4.89 17.89 -7.91
C PRO A 77 -3.75 18.67 -7.25
N ILE A 78 -2.55 18.07 -7.17
CA ILE A 78 -1.36 18.65 -6.54
C ILE A 78 -0.25 18.80 -7.57
N PRO A 79 0.58 19.86 -7.50
CA PRO A 79 1.73 20.02 -8.37
C PRO A 79 2.72 18.85 -8.26
N CYS A 80 3.10 18.32 -9.40
CA CYS A 80 4.21 17.39 -9.52
C CYS A 80 5.54 18.16 -9.57
N ILE A 81 6.64 17.48 -9.24
CA ILE A 81 7.98 18.05 -9.36
C ILE A 81 8.40 18.08 -10.83
N GLU A 82 8.53 19.29 -11.40
CA GLU A 82 8.83 19.55 -12.82
C GLU A 82 10.06 18.78 -13.35
N GLU A 83 11.06 18.55 -12.50
CA GLU A 83 12.33 17.92 -12.89
C GLU A 83 12.20 16.41 -13.15
N THR A 84 11.15 15.76 -12.65
CA THR A 84 11.01 14.29 -12.66
C THR A 84 9.66 13.79 -13.15
N ALA A 85 8.64 14.65 -13.22
CA ALA A 85 7.29 14.25 -13.56
C ALA A 85 6.95 14.45 -15.04
N VAL A 86 6.11 13.57 -15.56
CA VAL A 86 5.59 13.65 -16.95
C VAL A 86 4.40 14.62 -17.06
N ARG A 87 3.91 15.14 -15.94
CA ARG A 87 2.69 15.96 -15.82
C ARG A 87 2.93 17.09 -14.83
N GLU A 88 2.26 18.23 -15.02
CA GLU A 88 2.35 19.39 -14.13
C GLU A 88 1.60 19.16 -12.80
N MET A 89 0.47 18.45 -12.84
CA MET A 89 -0.39 18.18 -11.69
C MET A 89 -0.80 16.70 -11.69
N THR A 90 -1.10 16.15 -10.51
CA THR A 90 -1.70 14.82 -10.37
C THR A 90 -2.71 14.78 -9.23
N ASP A 91 -3.79 14.04 -9.41
CA ASP A 91 -4.83 13.77 -8.43
C ASP A 91 -4.72 12.36 -7.82
N TRP A 92 -3.70 11.60 -8.21
CA TRP A 92 -3.38 10.30 -7.65
C TRP A 92 -1.90 9.96 -7.83
N VAL A 93 -1.42 8.97 -7.09
CA VAL A 93 -0.08 8.38 -7.26
C VAL A 93 -0.10 6.87 -7.05
N LEU A 94 0.86 6.18 -7.67
CA LEU A 94 1.18 4.79 -7.38
C LEU A 94 2.43 4.72 -6.50
N CYS A 95 2.33 4.12 -5.32
CA CYS A 95 3.47 3.83 -4.48
C CYS A 95 3.76 2.32 -4.43
N SER A 96 4.98 1.99 -4.02
CA SER A 96 5.44 0.61 -3.93
C SER A 96 6.16 0.31 -2.64
N CYS A 97 5.91 -0.87 -2.09
CA CYS A 97 6.61 -1.41 -0.94
C CYS A 97 7.15 -2.80 -1.26
N LYS A 98 8.43 -3.05 -0.96
CA LYS A 98 8.99 -4.40 -1.04
C LYS A 98 8.42 -5.26 0.08
N GLY A 99 8.25 -6.56 -0.16
CA GLY A 99 7.62 -7.46 0.79
C GLY A 99 8.42 -7.66 2.07
N ASN A 100 9.75 -7.53 2.04
CA ASN A 100 10.57 -7.56 3.25
C ASN A 100 10.38 -6.33 4.17
N ASN A 101 9.72 -5.28 3.67
CA ASN A 101 9.29 -4.10 4.44
C ASN A 101 7.77 -4.11 4.71
N ALA A 102 7.12 -5.25 4.49
CA ALA A 102 5.69 -5.43 4.67
C ALA A 102 5.41 -6.60 5.61
N PHE A 103 4.34 -6.48 6.39
CA PHE A 103 3.81 -7.58 7.17
C PHE A 103 2.30 -7.46 7.31
N TYR A 104 1.64 -8.59 7.53
CA TYR A 104 0.24 -8.63 7.92
C TYR A 104 0.13 -9.01 9.40
N SER A 105 -0.65 -8.25 10.17
CA SER A 105 -1.02 -8.55 11.55
C SER A 105 -2.35 -9.30 11.57
N PRO A 106 -2.38 -10.62 11.90
CA PRO A 106 -3.63 -11.36 12.02
C PRO A 106 -4.51 -10.86 13.17
N VAL A 107 -3.89 -10.31 14.22
CA VAL A 107 -4.57 -9.78 15.41
C VAL A 107 -5.34 -8.51 15.06
N GLU A 108 -4.67 -7.56 14.40
CA GLU A 108 -5.29 -6.28 14.02
C GLU A 108 -6.07 -6.36 12.70
N LYS A 109 -5.85 -7.44 11.93
CA LYS A 109 -6.32 -7.59 10.55
C LYS A 109 -5.88 -6.40 9.70
N ARG A 110 -4.59 -6.08 9.77
CA ARG A 110 -3.97 -4.95 9.06
C ARG A 110 -2.77 -5.42 8.25
N LEU A 111 -2.69 -4.94 7.02
CA LEU A 111 -1.50 -5.05 6.19
C LEU A 111 -0.70 -3.75 6.36
N VAL A 112 0.54 -3.85 6.81
CA VAL A 112 1.41 -2.71 7.09
C VAL A 112 2.57 -2.73 6.10
N LEU A 113 2.78 -1.59 5.44
CA LEU A 113 3.83 -1.36 4.45
C LEU A 113 4.74 -0.24 4.97
N GLN A 114 5.95 -0.54 5.46
CA GLN A 114 6.74 0.39 6.30
C GLN A 114 7.70 1.31 5.54
N ASN A 115 7.85 1.14 4.23
CA ASN A 115 8.81 1.91 3.43
C ASN A 115 8.30 2.05 2.00
N CYS A 116 7.11 2.63 1.87
CA CYS A 116 6.48 2.93 0.58
C CYS A 116 7.19 4.10 -0.09
N THR A 117 7.47 3.96 -1.38
CA THR A 117 8.03 5.04 -2.22
C THR A 117 7.14 5.26 -3.43
N VAL A 118 6.94 6.51 -3.83
CA VAL A 118 6.19 6.82 -5.07
C VAL A 118 6.96 6.33 -6.29
N CYS A 119 6.25 5.82 -7.29
CA CYS A 119 6.86 5.44 -8.56
C CYS A 119 7.26 6.72 -9.32
N LEU A 120 8.44 6.68 -9.97
CA LEU A 120 9.17 7.83 -10.51
C LEU A 120 8.39 8.81 -11.41
N GLN A 121 7.22 8.43 -11.93
CA GLN A 121 6.43 9.22 -12.89
C GLN A 121 5.43 10.19 -12.23
N SER A 122 5.31 10.22 -10.90
CA SER A 122 4.29 11.03 -10.20
C SER A 122 4.80 11.61 -8.88
N ASN A 123 6.02 12.17 -8.87
CA ASN A 123 6.64 12.68 -7.65
C ASN A 123 5.93 13.96 -7.19
N VAL A 124 5.20 13.85 -6.09
CA VAL A 124 4.70 14.98 -5.28
C VAL A 124 5.71 15.24 -4.17
N ARG A 125 6.06 16.50 -3.93
CA ARG A 125 7.14 16.87 -2.99
C ARG A 125 6.98 16.28 -1.59
N GLN A 126 5.75 16.22 -1.10
CA GLN A 126 5.39 15.67 0.20
C GLN A 126 5.62 14.15 0.30
N LEU A 127 5.67 13.43 -0.83
CA LEU A 127 5.81 11.96 -0.88
C LEU A 127 7.20 11.49 -1.37
N LEU A 128 8.21 12.37 -1.30
CA LEU A 128 9.58 12.05 -1.69
C LEU A 128 10.26 11.09 -0.73
N ASP A 129 10.08 11.32 0.57
CA ASP A 129 10.62 10.43 1.59
C ASP A 129 9.76 9.17 1.70
N PRO A 130 10.36 8.01 2.04
CA PRO A 130 9.58 6.82 2.35
C PRO A 130 8.56 7.07 3.46
N PHE A 131 7.41 6.41 3.36
CA PHE A 131 6.31 6.55 4.31
C PHE A 131 5.65 5.19 4.57
N VAL A 132 4.81 5.14 5.60
CA VAL A 132 4.08 3.94 6.00
C VAL A 132 2.65 3.99 5.44
N VAL A 133 2.19 2.88 4.88
CA VAL A 133 0.78 2.67 4.51
C VAL A 133 0.22 1.50 5.30
N VAL A 134 -0.90 1.71 5.97
CA VAL A 134 -1.65 0.66 6.66
C VAL A 134 -2.96 0.44 5.92
N LEU A 135 -3.22 -0.81 5.53
CA LEU A 135 -4.44 -1.21 4.84
C LEU A 135 -5.29 -2.14 5.70
N CYS A 136 -6.60 -2.02 5.55
CA CYS A 136 -7.57 -2.96 6.10
C CYS A 136 -8.35 -3.61 4.94
N LEU A 137 -8.78 -4.85 5.12
CA LEU A 137 -9.68 -5.50 4.17
C LEU A 137 -11.11 -5.03 4.46
N ASP A 138 -11.73 -4.37 3.49
CA ASP A 138 -13.14 -3.95 3.50
C ASP A 138 -13.88 -4.70 2.39
N GLU A 139 -14.83 -5.56 2.79
CA GLU A 139 -15.51 -6.55 1.94
C GLU A 139 -14.53 -7.46 1.18
N GLU A 140 -14.08 -7.04 0.00
CA GLU A 140 -13.14 -7.75 -0.88
C GLU A 140 -12.02 -6.83 -1.40
N THR A 141 -11.86 -5.63 -0.83
CA THR A 141 -10.86 -4.66 -1.26
C THR A 141 -9.97 -4.25 -0.09
N TRP A 142 -8.66 -4.29 -0.30
CA TRP A 142 -7.72 -3.72 0.65
C TRP A 142 -7.70 -2.20 0.49
N VAL A 143 -8.29 -1.50 1.45
CA VAL A 143 -8.39 -0.04 1.47
C VAL A 143 -7.37 0.54 2.43
N VAL A 144 -6.84 1.71 2.09
CA VAL A 144 -5.89 2.41 2.95
C VAL A 144 -6.63 2.98 4.16
N GLU A 145 -6.23 2.52 5.34
CA GLU A 145 -6.70 3.04 6.62
C GLU A 145 -5.78 4.16 7.13
N ARG A 146 -4.46 4.01 6.98
CA ARG A 146 -3.50 5.03 7.44
C ARG A 146 -2.39 5.33 6.45
N VAL A 147 -1.98 6.59 6.42
CA VAL A 147 -0.72 7.02 5.78
C VAL A 147 0.07 7.85 6.79
N LEU A 148 1.24 7.35 7.17
CA LEU A 148 2.05 7.88 8.26
C LEU A 148 3.50 8.09 7.79
N LYS A 149 4.22 9.01 8.44
CA LYS A 149 5.63 9.28 8.16
C LYS A 149 6.54 8.25 8.80
#